data_AF-A0A800KAQ5-F1
#
_entry.id   AF-A0A800KAQ5-F1
#
_cell.length_a   1.000
_cell.length_b   1.000
_cell.length_c   1.000
_cell.angle_alpha   90.00
_cell.angle_beta   90.00
_cell.angle_gamma   90.00
#
_symmetry.space_group_name_H-M   'P 1'
#
loop_
_entity.id
_entity.type
_entity.pdbx_description
1 polymer ?
#
loop_
_entity_poly.entity_id
_entity_poly.type
_entity_poly.pdbx_seq_one_letter_code
_entity_poly.pdbx_strand_id
1 'polypeptide(L)'
;MRFYYILILMLTISCTKPPAPLLPTPTKLSHPTLDVSSPLSRGMLTQYDVWEFLKEEPKETEVFGILGLPDSVWVADSQKYKVLYYFIESLDDYNSVEIDITSKKVNGFEWD
;
A
#
# COMPACT_ATOMS: atom_id res chain seq x y z
N MET A 1 19.40 47.94 12.09
CA MET A 1 18.33 47.43 12.98
C MET A 1 17.23 46.66 12.24
N ARG A 2 16.62 47.20 11.17
CA ARG A 2 15.42 46.62 10.52
C ARG A 2 15.65 45.29 9.76
N PHE A 3 16.84 45.06 9.21
CA PHE A 3 17.19 43.81 8.50
C PHE A 3 17.43 42.61 9.43
N TYR A 4 17.86 42.85 10.66
CA TYR A 4 18.14 41.77 11.63
C TYR A 4 16.87 41.01 12.01
N TYR A 5 15.74 41.72 12.15
CA TYR A 5 14.44 41.12 12.45
C TYR A 5 13.90 40.27 11.29
N ILE A 6 14.16 40.66 10.04
CA ILE A 6 13.78 39.88 8.86
C ILE A 6 14.61 38.59 8.79
N LEU A 7 15.90 38.66 9.10
CA LEU A 7 16.78 37.49 9.12
C LEU A 7 16.36 36.50 10.21
N ILE A 8 16.06 36.99 11.42
CA ILE A 8 15.57 36.18 12.54
C ILE A 8 14.23 35.53 12.20
N LEU A 9 13.31 36.25 11.54
CA LEU A 9 12.03 35.72 11.10
C LEU A 9 12.21 34.61 10.04
N MET A 10 13.10 34.77 9.07
CA MET A 10 13.38 33.75 8.05
C MET A 10 13.99 32.47 8.64
N LEU A 11 14.82 32.61 9.68
CA LEU A 11 15.44 31.48 10.39
C LEU A 11 14.44 30.66 11.21
N THR A 12 13.39 31.28 11.76
CA THR A 12 12.38 30.53 12.54
C THR A 12 11.34 29.82 11.68
N ILE A 13 11.12 30.22 10.43
CA ILE A 13 10.16 29.58 9.51
C ILE A 13 10.77 28.34 8.81
N SER A 14 12.09 28.18 8.82
CA SER A 14 12.78 27.07 8.12
C SER A 14 12.69 25.70 8.81
N CYS A 15 11.98 25.59 9.94
CA CYS A 15 11.85 24.32 10.66
C CYS A 15 10.65 23.52 10.12
N THR A 16 10.85 22.76 9.05
CA THR A 16 9.89 21.75 8.59
C THR A 16 10.19 20.41 9.26
N LYS A 17 9.16 19.73 9.76
CA LYS A 17 9.32 18.37 10.28
C LYS A 17 9.68 17.43 9.11
N PRO A 18 10.69 16.56 9.26
CA PRO A 18 10.93 15.50 8.29
C PRO A 18 9.66 14.64 8.12
N PRO A 19 9.41 14.09 6.93
CA PRO A 19 8.35 13.12 6.74
C PRO A 19 8.50 11.99 7.75
N ALA A 20 7.39 11.58 8.37
CA ALA A 20 7.42 10.42 9.24
C ALA A 20 7.85 9.18 8.42
N PRO A 21 8.74 8.33 8.94
CA PRO A 21 9.10 7.09 8.26
C PRO A 21 7.86 6.25 7.99
N LEU A 22 7.73 5.73 6.78
CA LEU A 22 6.67 4.79 6.45
C LEU A 22 6.90 3.49 7.20
N LEU A 23 5.86 2.98 7.86
CA LEU A 23 5.89 1.66 8.45
C LEU A 23 5.98 0.60 7.35
N PRO A 24 6.78 -0.46 7.56
CA PRO A 24 6.87 -1.55 6.60
C PRO A 24 5.52 -2.24 6.45
N THR A 25 5.14 -2.53 5.21
CA THR A 25 3.92 -3.28 4.91
C THR A 25 4.17 -4.77 5.19
N PRO A 26 3.25 -5.47 5.90
CA PRO A 26 3.40 -6.90 6.12
C PRO A 26 3.31 -7.68 4.81
N THR A 27 4.08 -8.76 4.72
CA THR A 27 4.15 -9.69 3.59
C THR A 27 4.04 -11.12 4.10
N LYS A 28 3.70 -12.07 3.23
CA LYS A 28 3.68 -13.51 3.57
C LYS A 28 5.01 -13.98 4.19
N LEU A 29 6.13 -13.49 3.67
CA LEU A 29 7.48 -13.81 4.16
C LEU A 29 7.76 -13.26 5.57
N SER A 30 7.34 -12.02 5.85
CA SER A 30 7.59 -11.39 7.14
C SER A 30 6.65 -11.88 8.25
N HIS A 31 5.47 -12.36 7.88
CA HIS A 31 4.44 -12.81 8.81
C HIS A 31 3.82 -14.14 8.36
N PRO A 32 4.61 -15.23 8.35
CA PRO A 32 4.17 -16.53 7.82
C PRO A 32 3.01 -17.17 8.61
N THR A 33 2.75 -16.67 9.82
CA THR A 33 1.65 -17.12 10.69
C THR A 33 0.37 -16.29 10.54
N LEU A 34 0.43 -15.13 9.88
CA LEU A 34 -0.74 -14.28 9.60
C LEU A 34 -1.41 -14.76 8.31
N ASP A 35 -2.29 -15.72 8.56
CA ASP A 35 -3.37 -16.26 7.75
C ASP A 35 -3.17 -16.38 6.23
N VAL A 36 -2.70 -17.56 5.86
CA VAL A 36 -2.72 -18.13 4.50
C VAL A 36 -4.15 -18.54 4.07
N SER A 37 -5.21 -18.24 4.84
CA SER A 37 -6.61 -18.67 4.57
C SER A 37 -7.58 -17.53 4.20
N SER A 38 -7.06 -16.48 3.56
CA SER A 38 -7.91 -15.49 2.87
C SER A 38 -8.98 -16.16 1.99
N PRO A 39 -10.15 -15.53 1.77
CA PRO A 39 -11.14 -16.02 0.82
C PRO A 39 -10.55 -16.41 -0.55
N LEU A 40 -9.60 -15.61 -1.08
CA LEU A 40 -8.89 -15.93 -2.33
C LEU A 40 -8.09 -17.24 -2.23
N SER A 41 -7.23 -17.37 -1.21
CA SER A 41 -6.39 -18.56 -1.04
C SER A 41 -7.18 -19.85 -0.76
N ARG A 42 -8.42 -19.73 -0.24
CA ARG A 42 -9.35 -20.86 -0.08
C ARG A 42 -10.13 -21.20 -1.35
N GLY A 43 -9.89 -20.50 -2.47
CA GLY A 43 -10.61 -20.69 -3.72
C GLY A 43 -12.09 -20.30 -3.63
N MET A 44 -12.46 -19.41 -2.70
CA MET A 44 -13.85 -18.95 -2.52
C MET A 44 -14.22 -17.81 -3.47
N LEU A 45 -13.23 -17.23 -4.16
CA LEU A 45 -13.39 -16.10 -5.06
C LEU A 45 -12.84 -16.45 -6.43
N THR A 46 -13.55 -16.04 -7.47
CA THR A 46 -13.03 -16.00 -8.84
C THR A 46 -12.17 -14.76 -9.06
N GLN A 47 -11.38 -14.74 -10.13
CA GLN A 47 -10.61 -13.54 -10.50
C GLN A 47 -11.53 -12.34 -10.77
N TYR A 48 -12.73 -12.60 -11.31
CA TYR A 48 -13.73 -11.57 -11.53
C TYR A 48 -14.28 -10.98 -10.21
N ASP A 49 -14.53 -11.82 -9.20
CA ASP A 49 -14.99 -11.33 -7.88
C ASP A 49 -13.93 -10.42 -7.23
N VAL A 50 -12.64 -10.75 -7.39
CA VAL A 50 -11.55 -9.90 -6.93
C VAL A 50 -11.51 -8.59 -7.71
N TRP A 51 -11.63 -8.64 -9.03
CA TRP A 51 -11.65 -7.47 -9.89
C TRP A 51 -12.80 -6.51 -9.53
N GLU A 52 -14.01 -7.03 -9.29
CA GLU A 52 -15.15 -6.22 -8.83
C GLU A 52 -14.90 -5.61 -7.45
N PHE A 53 -14.36 -6.40 -6.51
CA PHE A 53 -14.00 -5.90 -5.19
C PHE A 53 -12.98 -4.75 -5.24
N LEU A 54 -11.92 -4.88 -6.04
CA LEU A 54 -10.86 -3.86 -6.14
C LEU A 54 -11.35 -2.56 -6.79
N LYS A 55 -12.34 -2.63 -7.68
CA LYS A 55 -12.98 -1.44 -8.28
C LYS A 55 -13.69 -0.54 -7.29
N GLU A 56 -14.12 -1.06 -6.15
CA GLU A 56 -14.80 -0.28 -5.12
C GLU A 56 -13.82 0.54 -4.24
N GLU A 57 -12.55 0.60 -4.65
CA GLU A 57 -11.47 1.31 -3.95
C GLU A 57 -11.37 0.93 -2.46
N PRO A 58 -11.29 -0.38 -2.13
CA PRO A 58 -11.33 -0.84 -0.75
C PRO A 58 -10.11 -0.34 0.03
N LYS A 59 -10.21 -0.34 1.36
CA LYS A 59 -9.08 -0.04 2.24
C LYS A 59 -8.06 -1.16 2.18
N GLU A 60 -6.80 -0.83 2.43
CA GLU A 60 -5.69 -1.79 2.52
C GLU A 60 -6.01 -2.96 3.47
N THR A 61 -6.65 -2.68 4.60
CA THR A 61 -7.04 -3.72 5.57
C THR A 61 -8.11 -4.68 5.02
N GLU A 62 -8.99 -4.20 4.15
CA GLU A 62 -10.01 -5.01 3.50
C GLU A 62 -9.36 -5.86 2.40
N VAL A 63 -8.41 -5.30 1.65
CA VAL A 63 -7.58 -6.06 0.68
C VAL A 63 -6.88 -7.22 1.39
N PHE A 64 -6.27 -6.99 2.55
CA PHE A 64 -5.67 -8.07 3.33
C PHE A 64 -6.68 -9.10 3.84
N GLY A 65 -7.90 -8.68 4.18
CA GLY A 65 -8.97 -9.59 4.60
C GLY A 65 -9.47 -10.50 3.47
N ILE A 66 -9.44 -10.02 2.22
CA ILE A 66 -9.98 -10.72 1.05
C ILE A 66 -8.91 -11.51 0.30
N LEU A 67 -7.77 -10.89 0.01
CA LEU A 67 -6.67 -11.48 -0.77
C LEU A 67 -5.61 -12.14 0.12
N GLY A 68 -5.50 -11.70 1.38
CA GLY A 68 -4.40 -12.07 2.26
C GLY A 68 -3.23 -11.10 2.15
N LEU A 69 -2.12 -11.43 2.81
CA LEU A 69 -0.89 -10.65 2.70
C LEU A 69 -0.25 -10.82 1.31
N PRO A 70 0.40 -9.78 0.77
CA PRO A 70 1.11 -9.86 -0.50
C PRO A 70 2.41 -10.65 -0.38
N ASP A 71 2.88 -11.18 -1.50
CA ASP A 71 4.17 -11.86 -1.64
C ASP A 71 5.33 -10.86 -1.54
N SER A 72 5.17 -9.68 -2.16
CA SER A 72 6.15 -8.60 -2.07
C SER A 72 5.47 -7.23 -2.15
N VAL A 73 6.20 -6.20 -1.72
CA VAL A 73 5.73 -4.82 -1.73
C VAL A 73 6.81 -3.92 -2.31
N TRP A 74 6.41 -3.08 -3.26
CA TRP A 74 7.23 -1.98 -3.76
C TRP A 74 6.63 -0.66 -3.30
N VAL A 75 7.45 0.23 -2.74
CA VAL A 75 7.00 1.57 -2.33
C VAL A 75 7.58 2.56 -3.33
N ALA A 76 6.73 3.40 -3.91
CA ALA A 76 7.20 4.41 -4.84
C ALA A 76 8.16 5.39 -4.14
N ASP A 77 9.23 5.83 -4.83
CA ASP A 77 10.19 6.79 -4.27
C ASP A 77 9.54 8.10 -3.81
N SER A 78 8.45 8.48 -4.49
CA SER A 78 7.64 9.64 -4.13
C SER A 78 6.86 9.48 -2.82
N GLN A 79 6.78 8.26 -2.29
CA GLN A 79 5.99 7.87 -1.12
C GLN A 79 4.51 8.24 -1.22
N LYS A 80 3.98 8.36 -2.44
CA LYS A 80 2.55 8.62 -2.69
C LYS A 80 1.72 7.34 -2.68
N TYR A 81 2.28 6.25 -3.18
CA TYR A 81 1.62 4.95 -3.23
C TYR A 81 2.62 3.82 -3.02
N LYS A 82 2.09 2.62 -2.79
CA LYS A 82 2.83 1.35 -2.79
C LYS A 82 2.07 0.33 -3.62
N VAL A 83 2.78 -0.63 -4.17
CA VAL A 83 2.23 -1.74 -4.95
C VAL A 83 2.38 -3.03 -4.15
N LEU A 84 1.28 -3.73 -3.96
CA LEU A 84 1.19 -5.05 -3.36
C LEU A 84 1.18 -6.08 -4.48
N TYR A 85 2.14 -7.00 -4.49
CA TYR A 85 2.22 -8.06 -5.50
C TYR A 85 1.72 -9.39 -4.94
N TYR A 86 0.83 -10.03 -5.71
CA TYR A 86 0.23 -11.32 -5.41
C TYR A 86 0.55 -12.29 -6.54
N PHE A 87 1.29 -13.36 -6.22
CA PHE A 87 1.52 -14.43 -7.19
C PHE A 87 0.29 -15.33 -7.26
N ILE A 88 -0.28 -15.48 -8.46
CA ILE A 88 -1.46 -16.31 -8.70
C ILE A 88 -1.02 -17.60 -9.38
N GLU A 89 -0.91 -18.67 -8.59
CA GLU A 89 -0.36 -19.96 -9.04
C GLU A 89 -1.07 -20.54 -10.27
N SER A 90 -2.39 -20.32 -10.40
CA SER A 90 -3.16 -20.82 -11.55
C SER A 90 -2.85 -20.10 -12.87
N LEU A 91 -2.29 -18.90 -12.80
CA LEU A 91 -1.92 -18.06 -13.94
C LEU A 91 -0.40 -18.07 -14.18
N ASP A 92 0.38 -18.53 -13.20
CA ASP A 92 1.85 -18.43 -13.18
C ASP A 92 2.35 -16.99 -13.38
N ASP A 93 1.60 -16.03 -12.81
CA ASP A 93 1.88 -14.59 -12.98
C ASP A 93 1.59 -13.78 -11.70
N TYR A 94 2.18 -12.59 -11.63
CA TYR A 94 1.95 -11.61 -10.58
C TYR A 94 0.84 -10.65 -10.93
N ASN A 95 -0.15 -10.58 -10.06
CA ASN A 95 -1.18 -9.55 -10.07
C ASN A 95 -0.79 -8.46 -9.06
N SER A 96 -1.29 -7.25 -9.27
CA SER A 96 -0.85 -6.09 -8.49
C SER A 96 -1.99 -5.21 -8.01
N VAL A 97 -1.85 -4.66 -6.81
CA VAL A 97 -2.79 -3.70 -6.21
C VAL A 97 -2.00 -2.47 -5.75
N GLU A 98 -2.34 -1.31 -6.27
CA GLU A 98 -1.80 -0.02 -5.86
C GLU A 98 -2.60 0.54 -4.69
N ILE A 99 -1.90 0.95 -3.63
CA ILE A 99 -2.47 1.56 -2.42
C ILE A 99 -1.93 2.97 -2.26
N ASP A 100 -2.80 3.96 -2.19
CA ASP A 100 -2.44 5.33 -1.82
C ASP A 100 -2.00 5.37 -0.35
N ILE A 101 -0.81 5.93 -0.11
CA ILE A 101 -0.19 5.95 1.22
C ILE A 101 -0.93 6.85 2.21
N THR A 102 -1.65 7.87 1.74
CA THR A 102 -2.35 8.83 2.58
C THR A 102 -3.74 8.32 2.95
N SER A 103 -4.53 7.93 1.96
CA SER A 103 -5.92 7.48 2.13
C SER A 103 -6.01 6.04 2.61
N LYS A 104 -4.94 5.24 2.39
CA LYS A 104 -4.90 3.80 2.66
C LYS A 104 -5.95 3.01 1.88
N LYS A 105 -6.31 3.50 0.69
CA LYS A 105 -7.25 2.85 -0.23
C LYS A 105 -6.57 2.41 -1.51
N VAL A 106 -7.18 1.43 -2.16
CA VAL A 106 -6.85 1.08 -3.54
C VAL A 106 -7.08 2.28 -4.44
N ASN A 107 -6.10 2.60 -5.28
CA ASN A 107 -6.17 3.68 -6.28
C ASN A 107 -5.79 3.19 -7.69
N GLY A 108 -5.45 1.91 -7.85
CA GLY A 108 -5.16 1.25 -9.11
C GLY A 108 -4.89 -0.24 -8.88
N PHE A 109 -5.02 -1.07 -9.91
CA PHE A 109 -4.67 -2.49 -9.86
C PHE A 109 -4.54 -3.08 -11.29
N GLU A 110 -3.82 -4.19 -11.38
CA GLU A 110 -3.75 -5.09 -12.55
C GLU A 110 -4.14 -6.48 -12.04
N TRP A 111 -5.30 -6.97 -12.49
CA TRP A 111 -5.88 -8.21 -12.00
C TRP A 111 -6.62 -8.97 -13.12
N ASP A 112 -6.19 -10.21 -13.37
CA ASP A 112 -6.47 -11.00 -14.58
C ASP A 112 -7.16 -12.34 -14.25
#